data_AF-A0A933YWK9-F1
#
_entry.id   AF-A0A933YWK9-F1
#
_cell.length_a   1.000
_cell.length_b   1.000
_cell.length_c   1.000
_cell.angle_alpha   90.00
_cell.angle_beta   90.00
_cell.angle_gamma   90.00
#
_symmetry.space_group_name_H-M   'P 1'
#
loop_
_entity.id
_entity.type
_entity.pdbx_description
1 polymer ?
#
loop_
_entity_poly.entity_id
_entity_poly.type
_entity_poly.pdbx_seq_one_letter_code
_entity_poly.pdbx_strand_id
1 'polypeptide(L)'
;MTAKSAVTKNTFVDSDDAPELTDSWFEKADLMQGAKLVRRGRPSGQTKASQTVRFDLDVLAAFKATGKGWQTRMNEALREWIKEHPVKHA
;
A
#
# COMPACT_ATOMS: atom_id res chain seq x y z
N MET A 1 -53.03 -10.83 -38.38
CA MET A 1 -51.70 -10.20 -38.56
C MET A 1 -51.48 -9.30 -37.37
N THR A 2 -50.66 -9.69 -36.40
CA THR A 2 -50.37 -8.85 -35.22
C THR A 2 -48.87 -8.73 -35.10
N ALA A 3 -48.33 -7.59 -35.51
CA ALA A 3 -46.91 -7.29 -35.42
C ALA A 3 -46.57 -6.98 -33.96
N LYS A 4 -45.54 -7.64 -33.42
CA LYS A 4 -44.99 -7.34 -32.10
C LYS A 4 -44.07 -6.12 -32.23
N SER A 5 -44.38 -5.07 -31.46
CA SER A 5 -43.60 -3.83 -31.43
C SER A 5 -42.17 -4.11 -30.97
N ALA A 6 -41.20 -3.54 -31.69
CA ALA A 6 -39.78 -3.70 -31.41
C ALA A 6 -39.44 -3.15 -30.01
N VAL A 7 -38.66 -3.92 -29.25
CA VAL A 7 -38.16 -3.56 -27.93
C VAL A 7 -37.24 -2.34 -28.07
N THR A 8 -37.72 -1.19 -27.61
CA THR A 8 -36.96 0.04 -27.49
C THR A 8 -35.84 -0.19 -26.47
N LYS A 9 -34.58 -0.07 -26.88
CA LYS A 9 -33.43 -0.20 -25.96
C LYS A 9 -33.43 0.99 -24.99
N ASN A 10 -33.89 0.76 -23.77
CA ASN A 10 -33.89 1.76 -22.72
C ASN A 10 -32.43 2.06 -22.33
N THR A 11 -31.95 3.25 -22.65
CA THR A 11 -30.56 3.72 -22.33
C THR A 11 -30.59 4.63 -21.10
N PHE A 12 -31.53 4.39 -20.20
CA PHE A 12 -31.62 5.14 -18.94
C PHE A 12 -30.72 4.45 -17.92
N VAL A 13 -29.60 5.10 -17.59
CA VAL A 13 -28.71 4.69 -16.51
C VAL A 13 -29.18 5.44 -15.27
N ASP A 14 -29.68 4.72 -14.27
CA ASP A 14 -30.08 5.32 -13.00
C ASP A 14 -28.83 5.83 -12.28
N SER A 15 -28.86 7.09 -11.85
CA SER A 15 -27.71 7.73 -11.20
C SER A 15 -27.48 7.21 -9.78
N ASP A 16 -28.47 6.49 -9.22
CA ASP A 16 -28.37 5.80 -7.92
C ASP A 16 -28.12 4.29 -8.09
N ASP A 17 -27.91 3.81 -9.33
CA ASP A 17 -27.58 2.40 -9.56
C ASP A 17 -26.20 2.09 -8.99
N ALA A 18 -26.13 1.06 -8.14
CA ALA A 18 -24.89 0.70 -7.50
C ALA A 18 -23.88 0.23 -8.55
N PRO A 19 -22.62 0.71 -8.51
CA PRO A 19 -21.62 0.26 -9.46
C PRO A 19 -21.44 -1.26 -9.37
N GLU A 20 -21.16 -1.89 -10.51
CA GLU A 20 -20.88 -3.32 -10.53
C GLU A 20 -19.74 -3.66 -9.55
N LEU A 21 -19.96 -4.69 -8.74
CA LEU A 21 -18.97 -5.19 -7.78
C LEU A 21 -17.85 -5.90 -8.55
N THR A 22 -16.93 -5.11 -9.08
CA THR A 22 -15.75 -5.60 -9.80
C THR A 22 -14.69 -6.14 -8.85
N ASP A 23 -13.76 -6.95 -9.35
CA ASP A 23 -12.67 -7.51 -8.55
C ASP A 23 -11.82 -6.42 -7.83
N SER A 24 -11.69 -5.24 -8.44
CA SER A 24 -11.01 -4.08 -7.82
C SER A 24 -11.76 -3.51 -6.61
N TRP A 25 -13.09 -3.63 -6.60
CA TRP A 25 -13.90 -3.28 -5.43
C TRP A 25 -13.68 -4.28 -4.30
N PHE A 26 -13.68 -5.59 -4.61
CA PHE A 26 -13.43 -6.66 -3.63
C PHE A 26 -12.02 -6.60 -3.02
N GLU A 27 -11.00 -6.16 -3.78
CA GLU A 27 -9.64 -6.00 -3.28
C GLU A 27 -9.53 -4.98 -2.13
N LYS A 28 -10.41 -3.97 -2.13
CA LYS A 28 -10.45 -2.91 -1.11
C LYS A 28 -11.56 -3.11 -0.07
N ALA A 29 -12.39 -4.14 -0.23
CA ALA A 29 -13.55 -4.36 0.61
C ALA A 29 -13.18 -4.96 1.96
N ASP A 30 -13.84 -4.47 3.01
CA ASP A 30 -13.75 -5.00 4.36
C ASP A 30 -14.65 -6.27 4.47
N LEU A 31 -14.05 -7.42 4.79
CA LEU A 31 -14.83 -8.66 4.98
C LEU A 31 -15.49 -8.65 6.37
N MET A 32 -16.82 -8.57 6.40
CA MET A 32 -17.63 -8.73 7.62
C MET A 32 -18.28 -10.12 7.68
N GLN A 33 -18.24 -10.77 8.84
CA GLN A 33 -19.12 -11.91 9.16
C GLN A 33 -20.08 -11.47 10.27
N GLY A 34 -21.35 -11.30 9.91
CA GLY A 34 -22.35 -10.70 10.81
C GLY A 34 -21.96 -9.27 11.21
N ALA A 35 -22.06 -8.94 12.50
CA ALA A 35 -21.63 -7.65 13.04
C ALA A 35 -20.11 -7.56 13.30
N LYS A 36 -19.34 -8.62 12.97
CA LYS A 36 -17.91 -8.70 13.27
C LYS A 36 -17.09 -8.48 12.01
N LEU A 37 -16.27 -7.42 12.01
CA LEU A 37 -15.26 -7.19 10.99
C LEU A 37 -14.17 -8.27 11.12
N VAL A 38 -14.12 -9.21 10.16
CA VAL A 38 -13.20 -10.35 10.19
C VAL A 38 -11.85 -9.98 9.58
N ARG A 39 -11.85 -9.10 8.59
CA ARG A 39 -10.62 -8.74 7.88
C ARG A 39 -10.60 -7.26 7.55
N ARG A 40 -9.82 -6.52 8.35
CA ARG A 40 -9.11 -5.33 7.89
C ARG A 40 -7.63 -5.64 8.07
N GLY A 41 -7.11 -6.48 7.18
CA GLY A 41 -5.68 -6.80 7.20
C GLY A 41 -4.91 -5.50 7.02
N ARG A 42 -4.15 -5.08 8.03
CA ARG A 42 -3.16 -3.99 7.89
C ARG A 42 -2.38 -4.27 6.60
N PRO A 43 -2.20 -3.29 5.69
CA PRO A 43 -1.41 -3.53 4.48
C PRO A 43 -0.09 -4.17 4.89
N SER A 44 0.13 -5.40 4.42
CA SER A 44 1.33 -6.17 4.63
C SER A 44 2.46 -5.44 3.91
N GLY A 45 3.10 -4.48 4.57
CA GLY A 45 4.05 -3.63 3.87
C GLY A 45 4.83 -2.64 4.72
N GLN A 46 4.87 -2.77 6.05
CA GLN A 46 5.92 -2.09 6.82
C GLN A 46 7.13 -2.99 6.92
N THR A 47 7.94 -3.03 5.85
CA THR A 47 9.27 -3.70 5.83
C THR A 47 10.30 -2.94 6.68
N LYS A 48 9.93 -1.78 7.23
CA LYS A 48 10.81 -0.95 8.07
C LYS A 48 10.48 -1.24 9.53
N ALA A 49 11.41 -1.90 10.23
CA ALA A 49 11.36 -2.01 11.67
C ALA A 49 11.95 -0.73 12.30
N SER A 50 11.24 -0.13 13.26
CA SER A 50 11.83 0.91 14.11
C SER A 50 12.72 0.24 15.16
N GLN A 51 14.01 0.57 15.14
CA GLN A 51 14.96 0.12 16.16
C GLN A 51 15.69 1.32 16.72
N THR A 52 15.95 1.31 18.03
CA THR A 52 16.74 2.36 18.69
C THR A 52 18.22 1.96 18.64
N VAL A 53 18.97 2.54 17.72
CA VAL A 53 20.41 2.34 17.55
C VAL A 53 21.13 3.65 17.90
N ARG A 54 22.27 3.56 18.59
CA ARG A 54 23.15 4.70 18.84
C ARG A 54 24.14 4.83 17.70
N PHE A 55 24.28 6.04 17.17
CA PHE A 55 25.27 6.41 16.17
C PHE A 55 26.19 7.47 16.75
N ASP A 56 27.42 7.54 16.25
CA ASP A 56 28.34 8.61 16.60
C ASP A 56 27.82 9.98 16.13
N LEU A 57 28.16 11.02 16.88
CA LEU A 57 27.62 12.37 16.69
C LEU A 57 28.06 13.00 15.37
N ASP A 58 29.30 12.74 14.96
CA ASP A 58 29.89 13.19 13.70
C ASP A 58 29.18 12.60 12.48
N VAL A 59 28.88 11.30 12.50
CA VAL A 59 28.13 10.59 11.46
C VAL A 59 26.71 11.17 11.35
N LEU A 60 26.03 11.35 12.48
CA LEU A 60 24.70 11.96 12.49
C LEU A 60 24.73 13.41 12.00
N ALA A 61 25.75 14.19 12.36
CA ALA A 61 25.90 15.56 11.91
C ALA A 61 26.10 15.63 10.39
N ALA A 62 26.96 14.77 9.83
CA ALA A 62 27.21 14.69 8.39
C ALA A 62 25.93 14.36 7.62
N PHE A 63 25.15 13.36 8.06
CA PHE A 63 23.89 13.03 7.40
C PHE A 63 22.84 14.13 7.62
N LYS A 64 22.68 14.69 8.83
CA LYS A 64 21.70 15.77 9.05
C LYS A 64 22.01 17.02 8.21
N ALA A 65 23.29 17.33 7.96
CA ALA A 65 23.70 18.44 7.10
C ALA A 65 23.21 18.27 5.65
N THR A 66 22.98 17.03 5.18
CA THR A 66 22.39 16.77 3.86
C THR A 66 20.88 17.10 3.76
N GLY A 67 20.25 17.57 4.84
CA GLY A 67 18.90 18.13 4.83
C GLY A 67 17.76 17.10 4.80
N LYS A 68 16.61 17.47 4.21
CA LYS A 68 15.41 16.62 4.17
C LYS A 68 15.72 15.25 3.55
N GLY A 69 15.28 14.18 4.21
CA GLY A 69 15.51 12.81 3.74
C GLY A 69 16.84 12.18 4.16
N TRP A 70 17.60 12.81 5.07
CA TRP A 70 18.88 12.26 5.55
C TRP A 70 18.77 10.83 6.11
N GLN A 71 17.66 10.47 6.76
CA GLN A 71 17.42 9.10 7.24
C GLN A 71 17.30 8.09 6.10
N THR A 72 16.70 8.49 4.97
CA THR A 72 16.60 7.63 3.78
C THR A 72 17.98 7.40 3.17
N ARG A 73 18.78 8.46 3.03
CA ARG A 73 20.17 8.35 2.54
C ARG A 73 21.03 7.50 3.45
N MET A 74 20.90 7.66 4.77
CA MET A 74 21.59 6.83 5.74
C MET A 74 21.23 5.35 5.59
N ASN A 75 19.94 5.04 5.39
CA ASN A 75 19.50 3.66 5.11
C ASN A 75 20.00 3.13 3.76
N GLU A 76 20.11 3.97 2.72
CA GLU A 76 20.71 3.58 1.44
C GLU A 76 22.20 3.26 1.58
N ALA A 77 22.96 4.11 2.29
CA ALA A 77 24.38 3.88 2.57
C ALA A 77 24.60 2.58 3.36
N LEU A 78 23.76 2.29 4.35
CA LEU A 78 23.81 1.03 5.09
C LEU A 78 23.52 -0.18 4.19
N ARG A 79 22.61 -0.05 3.22
CA ARG A 79 22.31 -1.12 2.24
C ARG A 79 23.48 -1.37 1.30
N GLU A 80 24.13 -0.31 0.84
CA GLU A 80 25.33 -0.40 -0.01
C GLU A 80 26.47 -1.07 0.76
N TRP A 81 26.72 -0.64 2.00
CA TRP A 81 27.72 -1.25 2.86
C TRP A 81 27.50 -2.75 3.05
N ILE A 82 26.26 -3.20 3.28
CA ILE A 82 25.92 -4.64 3.41
C ILE A 82 26.16 -5.41 2.10
N LYS A 83 25.93 -4.79 0.93
CA LYS A 83 26.21 -5.43 -0.36
C LYS A 83 27.71 -5.64 -0.57
N GLU A 84 28.51 -4.65 -0.20
CA GLU A 84 29.97 -4.72 -0.30
C GLU A 84 30.58 -5.63 0.77
N HIS A 85 30.01 -5.61 1.98
CA HIS A 85 30.43 -6.37 3.14
C HIS A 85 29.32 -7.34 3.53
N PRO A 86 29.20 -8.48 2.83
CA PRO A 86 28.19 -9.47 3.16
C PRO A 86 28.40 -9.90 4.60
N VAL A 87 27.42 -9.57 5.45
CA VAL A 87 27.44 -9.96 6.85
C VAL A 87 27.36 -11.47 6.89
N LYS A 88 28.49 -12.13 7.18
CA LYS A 88 28.50 -13.58 7.37
C LYS A 88 27.63 -13.87 8.59
N HIS A 89 26.46 -14.43 8.35
CA HIS A 89 25.71 -15.09 9.40
C HIS A 89 26.51 -16.34 9.78
N ALA A 90 27.04 -16.36 11.00
CA ALA A 90 27.66 -17.53 11.61
C ALA A 90 26.59 -18.55 12.00
#